data_AF-A0A559KVN6-F1
#
_entry.id   AF-A0A559KVN6-F1
#
_cell.length_a   1.000
_cell.length_b   1.000
_cell.length_c   1.000
_cell.angle_alpha   90.00
_cell.angle_beta   90.00
_cell.angle_gamma   90.00
#
_symmetry.space_group_name_H-M   'P 1'
#
loop_
_entity.id
_entity.type
_entity.pdbx_description
1 polymer ?
#
loop_
_entity_poly.entity_id
_entity_poly.type
_entity_poly.pdbx_seq_one_letter_code
_entity_poly.pdbx_strand_id
1 'polypeptide(L)'
;MAMFPPVEDSVLQNNPDFANLYSKLTNLVLNPDGSTKEDPRAKERAAVREELNRRRLVCAKQHLLTLAISSATPSSTPPATRASSRLRAPQNQQPTESRSQLQQQPSLPEPLLDLLLILPPLLDANNPPLPQDTLQLLFAHPPLSDLETLLPALAPVIASNLRTWALGLARIAHPSTNPSFLHRHIASLPATLTSWRSDLTAAEADLSTHRLRSLAALTTLLQSASNALSLLVRALEVKHGVVARSLELRAADVALQARRHDADAAIAAASVRRAVYTPEAIAALKNYGAHLRDARMRGEERIRGLQAELGEYGVGVDGGETKERKMREMSRVYRDMARQMDEVKRDLDRLNQG
;
A
#
# COMPACT_ATOMS: atom_id res chain seq x y z
N MET A 1 -11.85 -44.80 58.33
CA MET A 1 -10.92 -45.30 59.36
C MET A 1 -11.15 -44.47 60.60
N ALA A 2 -11.54 -45.07 61.73
CA ALA A 2 -11.77 -44.32 62.97
C ALA A 2 -10.44 -43.76 63.49
N MET A 3 -10.35 -42.44 63.70
CA MET A 3 -9.12 -41.76 64.13
C MET A 3 -8.97 -41.62 65.64
N PHE A 4 -9.92 -42.12 66.44
CA PHE A 4 -9.76 -42.10 67.89
C PHE A 4 -8.78 -43.19 68.32
N PRO A 5 -7.72 -42.85 69.07
CA PRO A 5 -6.77 -43.85 69.55
C PRO A 5 -7.53 -44.85 70.44
N PRO A 6 -7.34 -46.17 70.23
CA PRO A 6 -7.97 -47.19 71.06
C PRO A 6 -7.43 -47.07 72.48
N VAL A 7 -8.32 -46.92 73.46
CA VAL A 7 -7.97 -46.88 74.88
C VAL A 7 -8.05 -48.30 75.43
N GLU A 8 -7.06 -48.71 76.22
CA GLU A 8 -7.05 -50.05 76.84
C GLU A 8 -8.19 -50.22 77.86
N ASP A 9 -8.88 -51.36 77.82
CA ASP A 9 -10.05 -51.66 78.67
C ASP A 9 -9.72 -51.63 80.18
N SER A 10 -8.46 -51.88 80.54
CA SER A 10 -7.93 -51.78 81.91
C SER A 10 -8.02 -50.35 82.48
N VAL A 11 -7.82 -49.33 81.64
CA VAL A 11 -7.88 -47.91 82.01
C VAL A 11 -9.32 -47.45 82.17
N LEU A 12 -10.23 -47.98 81.35
CA LEU A 12 -11.67 -47.70 81.42
C LEU A 12 -12.32 -48.31 82.67
N GLN A 13 -11.83 -49.47 83.13
CA GLN A 13 -12.31 -50.12 84.36
C GLN A 13 -11.80 -49.45 85.64
N ASN A 14 -10.56 -48.94 85.64
CA ASN A 14 -9.96 -48.29 86.80
C ASN A 14 -10.44 -46.86 87.04
N ASN A 15 -11.01 -46.20 86.02
CA ASN A 15 -11.55 -44.85 86.12
C ASN A 15 -12.92 -44.75 85.42
N PRO A 16 -14.02 -45.06 86.15
CA PRO A 16 -15.35 -45.10 85.56
C PRO A 16 -15.84 -43.73 85.07
N ASP A 17 -15.35 -42.63 85.66
CA ASP A 17 -15.69 -41.27 85.24
C ASP A 17 -15.08 -40.95 83.87
N PHE A 18 -13.84 -41.39 83.63
CA PHE A 18 -13.18 -41.27 82.33
C PHE A 18 -13.87 -42.14 81.26
N ALA A 19 -14.30 -43.36 81.59
CA ALA A 19 -15.03 -44.22 80.65
C ALA A 19 -16.38 -43.62 80.23
N ASN A 20 -17.09 -42.99 81.16
CA ASN A 20 -18.31 -42.26 80.87
C ASN A 20 -18.07 -41.02 79.99
N LEU A 21 -16.96 -40.31 80.19
CA LEU A 21 -16.61 -39.14 79.38
C LEU A 21 -16.14 -39.55 77.97
N TYR A 22 -15.32 -40.59 77.85
CA TYR A 22 -14.86 -41.12 76.56
C TYR A 22 -16.02 -41.65 75.72
N SER A 23 -16.94 -42.41 76.31
CA SER A 23 -18.15 -42.91 75.62
C SER A 23 -19.11 -41.79 75.24
N LYS A 24 -19.28 -40.76 76.08
CA LYS A 24 -20.09 -39.57 75.73
C LYS A 24 -19.46 -38.77 74.59
N LEU A 25 -18.15 -38.53 74.62
CA LEU A 25 -17.46 -37.78 73.56
C LEU A 25 -17.47 -38.53 72.22
N THR A 26 -17.20 -39.83 72.22
CA THR A 26 -17.15 -40.65 70.99
C THR A 26 -18.53 -40.93 70.41
N ASN A 27 -19.55 -41.14 71.23
CA ASN A 27 -20.88 -41.51 70.73
C ASN A 27 -21.82 -40.32 70.54
N LEU A 28 -21.79 -39.31 71.42
CA LEU A 28 -22.76 -38.21 71.39
C LEU A 28 -22.20 -36.94 70.78
N VAL A 29 -20.93 -36.61 71.03
CA VAL A 29 -20.40 -35.28 70.71
C VAL A 29 -19.59 -35.27 69.41
N LEU A 30 -18.85 -36.32 69.08
CA LEU A 30 -17.91 -36.33 67.95
C LEU A 30 -18.30 -37.37 66.88
N ASN A 31 -18.01 -37.04 65.62
CA ASN A 31 -18.06 -37.93 64.47
C ASN A 31 -16.80 -38.81 64.43
N PRO A 32 -16.82 -39.94 63.70
CA PRO A 32 -15.67 -40.85 63.56
C PRO A 32 -14.37 -40.19 63.04
N ASP A 33 -14.48 -39.02 62.41
CA ASP A 33 -13.36 -38.21 61.89
C ASP A 33 -12.88 -37.14 62.90
N GLY A 34 -13.39 -37.13 64.14
CA GLY A 34 -12.97 -36.20 65.19
C GLY A 34 -13.72 -34.85 65.23
N SER A 35 -14.62 -34.58 64.28
CA SER A 35 -15.41 -33.34 64.24
C SER A 35 -16.64 -33.38 65.15
N THR A 36 -17.04 -32.28 65.76
CA THR A 36 -18.26 -32.20 66.57
C THR A 36 -19.55 -32.41 65.75
N LYS A 37 -20.47 -33.25 66.25
CA LYS A 37 -21.78 -33.56 65.65
C LYS A 37 -22.71 -32.35 65.60
N GLU A 38 -22.67 -31.50 66.63
CA GLU A 38 -23.48 -30.28 66.75
C GLU A 38 -22.68 -29.01 66.40
N ASP A 39 -22.00 -29.00 65.26
CA ASP A 39 -21.41 -27.76 64.75
C ASP A 39 -22.43 -27.07 63.80
N PRO A 40 -23.06 -25.95 64.21
CA PRO A 40 -23.98 -25.21 63.33
C PRO A 40 -23.26 -24.73 62.06
N ARG A 41 -21.95 -24.46 62.15
CA ARG A 41 -21.11 -24.06 61.02
C ARG A 41 -20.75 -25.22 60.11
N ALA A 42 -20.95 -26.48 60.50
CA ALA A 42 -20.73 -27.61 59.60
C ALA A 42 -21.80 -27.67 58.50
N LYS A 43 -23.06 -27.38 58.83
CA LYS A 43 -24.15 -27.26 57.84
C LYS A 43 -23.91 -26.08 56.90
N GLU A 44 -23.48 -24.94 57.43
CA GLU A 44 -23.10 -23.78 56.63
C GLU A 44 -21.90 -24.09 55.71
N ARG A 45 -20.86 -24.76 56.22
CA ARG A 45 -19.71 -25.18 55.41
C ARG A 45 -20.09 -26.20 54.34
N ALA A 46 -21.00 -27.12 54.62
CA ALA A 46 -21.53 -28.06 53.63
C ALA A 46 -22.31 -27.32 52.53
N ALA A 47 -23.20 -26.40 52.90
CA ALA A 47 -23.94 -25.56 51.96
C ALA A 47 -23.01 -24.70 51.09
N VAL A 48 -21.97 -24.11 51.67
CA VAL A 48 -20.94 -23.35 50.93
C VAL A 48 -20.16 -24.25 49.98
N ARG A 49 -19.82 -25.48 50.38
CA ARG A 49 -19.14 -26.45 49.51
C ARG A 49 -20.02 -26.87 48.33
N GLU A 50 -21.30 -27.12 48.57
CA GLU A 50 -22.26 -27.41 47.49
C GLU A 50 -22.39 -26.24 46.52
N GLU A 51 -22.52 -25.01 47.04
CA GLU A 51 -22.62 -23.81 46.22
C GLU A 51 -21.34 -23.55 45.41
N LEU A 52 -20.19 -23.76 46.03
CA LEU A 52 -18.89 -23.69 45.37
C LEU A 52 -18.77 -24.75 44.26
N ASN A 53 -19.21 -25.99 44.51
CA ASN A 53 -19.22 -27.06 43.51
C ASN A 53 -20.17 -26.73 42.35
N ARG A 54 -21.36 -26.17 42.61
CA ARG A 54 -22.27 -25.68 41.58
C ARG A 54 -21.63 -24.60 40.71
N ARG A 55 -20.98 -23.61 41.32
CA ARG A 55 -20.27 -22.54 40.58
C ARG A 55 -19.10 -23.06 39.77
N ARG A 56 -18.32 -23.99 40.32
CA ARG A 56 -17.23 -24.66 39.58
C ARG A 56 -17.74 -25.41 38.37
N LEU A 57 -18.84 -26.15 38.51
CA LEU A 57 -19.48 -26.88 37.43
C LEU A 57 -19.96 -25.91 36.32
N VAL A 58 -20.66 -24.84 36.69
CA VAL A 58 -21.13 -23.83 35.71
C VAL A 58 -19.96 -23.19 34.97
N CYS A 59 -18.92 -22.78 35.69
CA CYS A 59 -17.71 -22.19 35.10
C CYS A 59 -17.01 -23.17 34.14
N ALA A 60 -16.84 -24.44 34.55
CA ALA A 60 -16.24 -25.46 33.72
C ALA A 60 -17.05 -25.74 32.45
N LYS A 61 -18.39 -25.80 32.55
CA LYS A 61 -19.28 -25.93 31.39
C LYS A 61 -19.13 -24.74 30.43
N GLN A 62 -19.15 -23.51 30.94
CA GLN A 62 -18.97 -22.31 30.12
C GLN A 62 -17.60 -22.26 29.45
N HIS A 63 -16.54 -22.65 30.16
CA HIS A 63 -15.19 -22.74 29.62
C HIS A 63 -15.11 -23.76 28.48
N LEU A 64 -15.67 -24.97 28.67
CA LEU A 64 -15.70 -25.99 27.63
C LEU A 64 -16.54 -25.59 26.41
N LEU A 65 -17.69 -24.95 26.61
CA LEU A 65 -18.51 -24.43 25.51
C LEU A 65 -17.80 -23.32 24.74
N THR A 66 -17.08 -22.43 25.44
CA THR A 66 -16.29 -21.37 24.81
C THR A 66 -15.18 -21.97 23.95
N LEU A 67 -14.48 -22.98 24.47
CA LEU A 67 -13.47 -23.72 23.72
C LEU A 67 -14.09 -24.47 22.53
N ALA A 68 -15.22 -25.15 22.72
CA ALA A 68 -15.93 -25.86 21.67
C ALA A 68 -16.38 -24.94 20.54
N ILE A 69 -16.91 -23.75 20.87
CA ILE A 69 -17.29 -22.74 19.86
C ILE A 69 -16.05 -22.24 19.12
N SER A 70 -14.93 -22.02 19.82
CA SER A 70 -13.69 -21.57 19.19
C SER A 70 -13.10 -22.63 18.25
N SER A 71 -13.20 -23.92 18.59
CA SER A 71 -12.69 -25.04 17.79
C SER A 71 -13.67 -25.51 16.71
N ALA A 72 -14.97 -25.26 16.87
CA ALA A 72 -16.01 -25.55 15.88
C ALA A 72 -16.10 -24.49 14.76
N THR A 73 -15.23 -23.46 14.78
CA THR A 73 -15.13 -22.54 13.65
C THR A 73 -14.70 -23.33 12.41
N PRO A 74 -15.51 -23.36 11.33
CA PRO A 74 -15.14 -24.09 10.14
C PRO A 74 -13.88 -23.47 9.58
N SER A 75 -12.85 -24.29 9.36
CA SER A 75 -11.69 -23.91 8.56
C SER A 75 -12.20 -23.36 7.23
N SER A 76 -12.02 -22.05 7.05
CA SER A 76 -12.37 -21.30 5.85
C SER A 76 -11.58 -21.86 4.67
N THR A 77 -12.13 -22.87 4.03
CA THR A 77 -11.80 -23.25 2.66
C THR A 77 -13.14 -23.40 1.94
N PRO A 78 -13.49 -22.49 1.03
CA PRO A 78 -14.71 -22.67 0.25
C PRO A 78 -14.57 -23.96 -0.57
N PRO A 79 -15.62 -24.81 -0.67
CA PRO A 79 -15.59 -25.93 -1.59
C PRO A 79 -15.42 -25.37 -3.00
N ALA A 80 -14.36 -25.78 -3.68
CA ALA A 80 -14.10 -25.41 -5.06
C ALA A 80 -15.38 -25.58 -5.88
N THR A 81 -15.79 -24.47 -6.49
CA THR A 81 -16.89 -24.36 -7.43
C THR A 81 -16.83 -25.49 -8.45
N ARG A 82 -17.87 -26.34 -8.46
CA ARG A 82 -18.11 -27.26 -9.57
C ARG A 82 -18.38 -26.41 -10.81
N ALA A 83 -17.34 -26.22 -11.63
CA ALA A 83 -17.46 -25.61 -12.94
C ALA A 83 -18.50 -26.39 -13.75
N SER A 84 -19.52 -25.67 -14.21
CA SER A 84 -20.54 -26.16 -15.12
C SER A 84 -19.92 -26.37 -16.50
N SER A 85 -19.73 -27.61 -16.94
CA SER A 85 -19.65 -27.94 -18.36
C SER A 85 -21.03 -28.37 -18.85
N ARG A 86 -21.82 -27.39 -19.30
CA ARG A 86 -23.00 -27.64 -20.13
C ARG A 86 -22.54 -27.96 -21.55
N LEU A 87 -22.62 -29.21 -21.98
CA LEU A 87 -22.83 -29.56 -23.38
C LEU A 87 -23.74 -30.79 -23.48
N ARG A 88 -25.02 -30.49 -23.71
CA ARG A 88 -25.99 -31.11 -24.65
C ARG A 88 -26.19 -32.64 -24.65
N ALA A 89 -27.44 -33.03 -24.31
CA ALA A 89 -28.06 -34.33 -24.58
C ALA A 89 -28.35 -34.57 -26.08
N PRO A 90 -28.66 -35.81 -26.49
CA PRO A 90 -30.06 -36.29 -26.47
C PRO A 90 -30.19 -37.68 -25.81
N GLN A 91 -31.10 -37.85 -24.86
CA GLN A 91 -32.49 -38.31 -25.04
C GLN A 91 -32.59 -39.80 -25.41
N ASN A 92 -32.68 -40.66 -24.38
CA ASN A 92 -33.50 -41.86 -24.42
C ASN A 92 -33.96 -42.26 -23.01
N GLN A 93 -35.26 -42.07 -22.81
CA GLN A 93 -36.24 -42.84 -22.01
C GLN A 93 -35.70 -43.76 -20.90
N GLN A 94 -35.99 -43.40 -19.65
CA GLN A 94 -36.80 -44.18 -18.71
C GLN A 94 -37.06 -43.34 -17.44
N PRO A 95 -38.32 -43.22 -16.97
CA PRO A 95 -38.63 -42.56 -15.71
C PRO A 95 -38.46 -43.58 -14.57
N THR A 96 -37.27 -43.64 -13.96
CA THR A 96 -37.13 -44.22 -12.63
C THR A 96 -37.34 -43.14 -11.59
N GLU A 97 -38.49 -43.25 -10.94
CA GLU A 97 -38.87 -42.58 -9.71
C GLU A 97 -37.83 -42.89 -8.62
N SER A 98 -36.85 -42.02 -8.43
CA SER A 98 -35.95 -42.08 -7.27
C SER A 98 -35.40 -40.69 -6.94
N ARG A 99 -36.27 -39.67 -6.98
CA ARG A 99 -35.90 -38.30 -6.58
C ARG A 99 -36.69 -37.91 -5.33
N SER A 100 -36.45 -38.62 -4.24
CA SER A 100 -36.81 -38.25 -2.86
C SER A 100 -36.01 -39.10 -1.87
N GLN A 101 -34.69 -39.14 -2.02
CA GLN A 101 -33.80 -39.45 -0.91
C GLN A 101 -32.84 -38.27 -0.77
N LEU A 102 -33.40 -37.13 -0.35
CA LEU A 102 -32.66 -36.27 0.57
C LEU A 102 -32.24 -37.21 1.70
N GLN A 103 -30.95 -37.49 1.79
CA GLN A 103 -30.34 -38.20 2.91
C GLN A 103 -30.89 -37.57 4.19
N GLN A 104 -31.87 -38.23 4.79
CA GLN A 104 -32.16 -38.06 6.20
C GLN A 104 -30.90 -38.53 6.89
N GLN A 105 -30.00 -37.60 7.21
CA GLN A 105 -29.09 -37.86 8.32
C GLN A 105 -30.00 -38.30 9.47
N PRO A 106 -29.76 -39.47 10.09
CA PRO A 106 -30.52 -39.83 11.28
C PRO A 106 -30.31 -38.67 12.25
N SER A 107 -31.40 -38.01 12.64
CA SER A 107 -31.35 -36.94 13.63
C SER A 107 -30.73 -37.56 14.87
N LEU A 108 -29.45 -37.27 15.09
CA LEU A 108 -28.71 -37.76 16.26
C LEU A 108 -29.49 -37.30 17.49
N PRO A 109 -29.77 -38.20 18.46
CA PRO A 109 -30.34 -37.80 19.73
C PRO A 109 -29.61 -36.57 20.28
N GLU A 110 -30.36 -35.56 20.71
CA GLU A 110 -29.86 -34.32 21.34
C GLU A 110 -28.71 -34.54 22.35
N PRO A 111 -28.76 -35.54 23.26
CA PRO A 111 -27.64 -35.79 24.18
C PRO A 111 -26.33 -36.24 23.52
N LEU A 112 -26.38 -36.82 22.31
CA LEU A 112 -25.18 -37.17 21.54
C LEU A 112 -24.53 -35.95 20.89
N LEU A 113 -25.34 -34.97 20.48
CA LEU A 113 -24.83 -33.73 19.88
C LEU A 113 -24.09 -32.90 20.92
N ASP A 114 -24.66 -32.78 22.12
CA ASP A 114 -24.04 -32.10 23.25
C ASP A 114 -22.71 -32.75 23.64
N LEU A 115 -22.66 -34.08 23.66
CA LEU A 115 -21.43 -34.82 23.94
C LEU A 115 -20.38 -34.64 22.83
N LEU A 116 -20.77 -34.70 21.55
CA LEU A 116 -19.87 -34.49 20.42
C LEU A 116 -19.27 -33.07 20.38
N LEU A 117 -19.99 -32.08 20.92
CA LEU A 117 -19.51 -30.71 21.05
C LEU A 117 -18.50 -30.54 22.20
N ILE A 118 -18.70 -31.26 23.31
CA ILE A 118 -17.91 -31.12 24.55
C ILE A 118 -16.66 -32.02 24.56
N LEU A 119 -16.67 -33.16 23.87
CA LEU A 119 -15.55 -34.12 23.86
C LEU A 119 -14.26 -33.59 23.19
N PRO A 120 -14.30 -32.92 22.01
CA PRO A 120 -13.11 -32.43 21.33
C PRO A 120 -12.21 -31.51 22.17
N PRO A 121 -12.72 -30.48 22.88
CA PRO A 121 -11.86 -29.63 23.71
C PRO A 121 -11.27 -30.36 24.93
N LEU A 122 -11.86 -31.47 25.37
CA LEU A 122 -11.31 -32.32 26.44
C LEU A 122 -10.20 -33.27 25.95
N LEU A 123 -10.18 -33.58 24.65
CA LEU A 123 -9.20 -34.49 24.03
C LEU A 123 -8.02 -33.78 23.34
N ASP A 124 -8.11 -32.46 23.16
CA ASP A 124 -7.04 -31.67 22.54
C ASP A 124 -5.84 -31.54 23.50
N ALA A 125 -4.68 -32.07 23.08
CA ALA A 125 -3.44 -32.05 23.84
C ALA A 125 -2.85 -30.63 24.02
N ASN A 126 -3.37 -29.64 23.27
CA ASN A 126 -2.94 -28.25 23.38
C ASN A 126 -3.69 -27.47 24.47
N ASN A 127 -4.77 -28.02 25.03
CA ASN A 127 -5.53 -27.37 26.10
C ASN A 127 -4.91 -27.65 27.48
N PRO A 128 -4.89 -26.67 28.39
CA PRO A 128 -4.38 -26.88 29.75
C PRO A 128 -5.23 -27.93 30.47
N PRO A 129 -4.62 -28.90 31.19
CA PRO A 129 -5.34 -29.95 31.88
C PRO A 129 -6.21 -29.35 32.99
N LEU A 130 -7.50 -29.73 33.02
CA LEU A 130 -8.40 -29.27 34.09
C LEU A 130 -8.02 -29.93 35.44
N PRO A 131 -8.22 -29.23 36.58
CA PRO A 131 -8.00 -29.80 37.91
C PRO A 131 -8.79 -31.10 38.13
N GLN A 132 -8.18 -32.08 38.80
CA GLN A 132 -8.75 -33.42 38.97
C GLN A 132 -10.13 -33.41 39.67
N ASP A 133 -10.32 -32.55 40.67
CA ASP A 133 -11.60 -32.37 41.37
C ASP A 133 -12.71 -31.88 40.41
N THR A 134 -12.36 -31.02 39.45
CA THR A 134 -13.31 -30.51 38.46
C THR A 134 -13.66 -31.55 37.42
N LEU A 135 -12.70 -32.41 37.03
CA LEU A 135 -12.96 -33.54 36.15
C LEU A 135 -13.90 -34.55 36.82
N GLN A 136 -13.68 -34.90 38.08
CA GLN A 136 -14.57 -35.80 38.83
C GLN A 136 -16.00 -35.25 38.94
N LEU A 137 -16.14 -33.94 39.19
CA LEU A 137 -17.45 -33.28 39.18
C LEU A 137 -18.10 -33.29 37.79
N LEU A 138 -17.34 -33.08 36.71
CA LEU A 138 -17.86 -33.11 35.35
C LEU A 138 -18.32 -34.51 34.93
N PHE A 139 -17.59 -35.57 35.29
CA PHE A 139 -17.98 -36.96 35.00
C PHE A 139 -19.16 -37.45 35.86
N ALA A 140 -19.39 -36.85 37.03
CA ALA A 140 -20.53 -37.17 37.89
C ALA A 140 -21.86 -36.57 37.41
N HIS A 141 -21.87 -35.73 36.37
CA HIS A 141 -23.04 -35.02 35.89
C HIS A 141 -23.26 -35.17 34.38
N PRO A 142 -24.51 -35.12 33.89
CA PRO A 142 -24.79 -35.21 32.46
C PRO A 142 -24.24 -33.98 31.70
N PRO A 143 -23.80 -34.16 30.45
CA PRO A 143 -23.95 -35.35 29.58
C PRO A 143 -22.81 -36.40 29.70
N LEU A 144 -21.79 -36.18 30.54
CA LEU A 144 -20.64 -37.09 30.64
C LEU A 144 -20.89 -38.31 31.53
N SER A 145 -21.80 -38.21 32.49
CA SER A 145 -22.27 -39.36 33.29
C SER A 145 -22.91 -40.44 32.43
N ASP A 146 -23.55 -40.03 31.33
CA ASP A 146 -24.30 -40.91 30.43
C ASP A 146 -23.42 -41.41 29.28
N LEU A 147 -22.10 -41.15 29.34
CA LEU A 147 -21.16 -41.57 28.30
C LEU A 147 -21.20 -43.08 28.09
N GLU A 148 -21.26 -43.87 29.16
CA GLU A 148 -21.28 -45.34 29.06
C GLU A 148 -22.56 -45.86 28.38
N THR A 149 -23.70 -45.18 28.56
CA THR A 149 -24.98 -45.55 27.94
C THR A 149 -25.07 -45.07 26.49
N LEU A 150 -24.40 -43.95 26.16
CA LEU A 150 -24.36 -43.34 24.83
C LEU A 150 -23.23 -43.89 23.93
N LEU A 151 -22.21 -44.53 24.51
CA LEU A 151 -21.06 -45.10 23.79
C LEU A 151 -21.45 -46.11 22.70
N PRO A 152 -22.41 -47.04 22.90
CA PRO A 152 -22.86 -47.94 21.83
C PRO A 152 -23.43 -47.22 20.61
N ALA A 153 -24.02 -46.02 20.79
CA ALA A 153 -24.54 -45.20 19.69
C ALA A 153 -23.45 -44.33 19.05
N LEU A 154 -22.44 -43.90 19.81
CA LEU A 154 -21.32 -43.09 19.32
C LEU A 154 -20.26 -43.92 18.57
N ALA A 155 -19.97 -45.12 19.05
CA ALA A 155 -18.98 -46.02 18.48
C ALA A 155 -19.15 -46.25 16.97
N PRO A 156 -20.35 -46.55 16.42
CA PRO A 156 -20.53 -46.71 14.98
C PRO A 156 -20.31 -45.41 14.20
N VAL A 157 -20.72 -44.26 14.75
CA VAL A 157 -20.52 -42.95 14.13
C VAL A 157 -19.03 -42.61 14.06
N ILE A 158 -18.32 -42.74 15.17
CA ILE A 158 -16.88 -42.51 15.23
C ILE A 158 -16.13 -43.48 14.30
N ALA A 159 -16.45 -44.77 14.33
CA ALA A 159 -15.83 -45.77 13.47
C ALA A 159 -16.07 -45.47 11.98
N SER A 160 -17.27 -45.04 11.59
CA SER A 160 -17.57 -44.64 10.21
C SER A 160 -16.78 -43.40 9.78
N ASN A 161 -16.68 -42.38 10.64
CA ASN A 161 -15.93 -41.16 10.36
C ASN A 161 -14.43 -41.44 10.24
N LEU A 162 -13.86 -42.20 11.19
CA LEU A 162 -12.47 -42.63 11.14
C LEU A 162 -12.18 -43.48 9.90
N ARG A 163 -13.09 -44.39 9.52
CA ARG A 163 -12.95 -45.19 8.30
C ARG A 163 -13.02 -44.33 7.04
N THR A 164 -13.92 -43.35 6.99
CA THR A 164 -14.02 -42.41 5.86
C THR A 164 -12.77 -41.54 5.76
N TRP A 165 -12.24 -41.04 6.87
CA TRP A 165 -10.99 -40.28 6.89
C TRP A 165 -9.79 -41.13 6.50
N ALA A 166 -9.68 -42.34 7.03
CA ALA A 166 -8.61 -43.29 6.67
C ALA A 166 -8.65 -43.62 5.17
N LEU A 167 -9.84 -43.82 4.60
CA LEU A 167 -10.02 -44.00 3.16
C LEU A 167 -9.67 -42.75 2.36
N GLY A 168 -10.04 -41.57 2.85
CA GLY A 168 -9.67 -40.30 2.25
C GLY A 168 -8.16 -40.12 2.18
N LEU A 169 -7.47 -40.39 3.28
CA LEU A 169 -6.01 -40.37 3.37
C LEU A 169 -5.37 -41.45 2.50
N ALA A 170 -5.90 -42.68 2.47
CA ALA A 170 -5.41 -43.74 1.60
C ALA A 170 -5.50 -43.38 0.12
N ARG A 171 -6.57 -42.68 -0.29
CA ARG A 171 -6.76 -42.19 -1.66
C ARG A 171 -5.79 -41.06 -2.02
N ILE A 172 -5.49 -40.17 -1.08
CA ILE A 172 -4.46 -39.13 -1.27
C ILE A 172 -3.09 -39.79 -1.39
N ALA A 173 -2.83 -40.80 -0.55
CA ALA A 173 -1.57 -41.51 -0.55
C ALA A 173 -1.34 -42.35 -1.82
N HIS A 174 -2.41 -42.95 -2.36
CA HIS A 174 -2.37 -43.86 -3.50
C HIS A 174 -3.41 -43.47 -4.56
N PRO A 175 -3.21 -42.34 -5.26
CA PRO A 175 -4.21 -41.78 -6.19
C PRO A 175 -4.50 -42.67 -7.39
N SER A 176 -3.56 -43.56 -7.77
CA SER A 176 -3.70 -44.49 -8.89
C SER A 176 -4.36 -45.82 -8.52
N THR A 177 -4.64 -46.07 -7.24
CA THR A 177 -5.23 -47.35 -6.81
C THR A 177 -6.74 -47.34 -6.95
N ASN A 178 -7.29 -48.47 -7.40
CA ASN A 178 -8.73 -48.65 -7.52
C ASN A 178 -9.42 -48.51 -6.13
N PRO A 179 -10.59 -47.84 -6.06
CA PRO A 179 -11.25 -47.51 -4.80
C PRO A 179 -11.63 -48.74 -3.96
N SER A 180 -11.86 -49.87 -4.61
CA SER A 180 -12.17 -51.16 -3.98
C SER A 180 -11.02 -51.77 -3.18
N PHE A 181 -9.76 -51.41 -3.48
CA PHE A 181 -8.57 -51.94 -2.81
C PHE A 181 -7.94 -50.98 -1.79
N LEU A 182 -8.44 -49.74 -1.69
CA LEU A 182 -7.92 -48.71 -0.77
C LEU A 182 -7.91 -49.15 0.69
N HIS A 183 -8.86 -49.98 1.11
CA HIS A 183 -8.92 -50.51 2.46
C HIS A 183 -7.67 -51.31 2.88
N ARG A 184 -6.98 -51.95 1.94
CA ARG A 184 -5.76 -52.73 2.22
C ARG A 184 -4.58 -51.84 2.61
N HIS A 185 -4.58 -50.59 2.15
CA HIS A 185 -3.52 -49.62 2.43
C HIS A 185 -3.70 -48.87 3.75
N ILE A 186 -4.83 -49.05 4.45
CA ILE A 186 -5.10 -48.35 5.72
C ILE A 186 -4.06 -48.74 6.79
N ALA A 187 -3.65 -50.00 6.85
CA ALA A 187 -2.67 -50.46 7.84
C ALA A 187 -1.24 -49.93 7.55
N SER A 188 -0.90 -49.68 6.29
CA SER A 188 0.42 -49.15 5.90
C SER A 188 0.51 -47.62 5.96
N LEU A 189 -0.61 -46.91 6.08
CA LEU A 189 -0.68 -45.45 6.11
C LEU A 189 0.29 -44.79 7.10
N PRO A 190 0.39 -45.24 8.36
CA PRO A 190 1.30 -44.62 9.33
C PRO A 190 2.76 -44.68 8.88
N ALA A 191 3.21 -45.84 8.38
CA ALA A 191 4.57 -46.03 7.90
C ALA A 191 4.87 -45.15 6.68
N THR A 192 3.95 -45.08 5.71
CA THR A 192 4.10 -44.20 4.54
C THR A 192 4.12 -42.72 4.91
N LEU A 193 3.34 -42.33 5.92
CA LEU A 193 3.28 -40.94 6.36
C LEU A 193 4.56 -40.55 7.09
N THR A 194 5.12 -41.43 7.91
CA THR A 194 6.41 -41.19 8.56
C THR A 194 7.54 -41.08 7.56
N SER A 195 7.57 -41.93 6.51
CA SER A 195 8.58 -41.82 5.45
C SER A 195 8.42 -40.52 4.65
N TRP A 196 7.19 -40.13 4.31
CA TRP A 196 6.97 -38.86 3.61
C TRP A 196 7.36 -37.64 4.43
N ARG A 197 7.12 -37.68 5.75
CA ARG A 197 7.59 -36.62 6.66
C ARG A 197 9.11 -36.56 6.68
N SER A 198 9.80 -37.71 6.79
CA SER A 198 11.27 -37.71 6.76
C SER A 198 11.81 -37.22 5.42
N ASP A 199 11.23 -37.68 4.30
CA ASP A 199 11.63 -37.29 2.95
C ASP A 199 11.43 -35.79 2.70
N LEU A 200 10.30 -35.24 3.17
CA LEU A 200 10.02 -33.81 3.09
C LEU A 200 11.04 -33.01 3.90
N THR A 201 11.32 -33.40 5.14
CA THR A 201 12.31 -32.70 5.97
C THR A 201 13.72 -32.78 5.38
N ALA A 202 14.08 -33.92 4.76
CA ALA A 202 15.36 -34.08 4.08
C ALA A 202 15.43 -33.19 2.82
N ALA A 203 14.38 -33.18 1.99
CA ALA A 203 14.32 -32.33 0.81
C ALA A 203 14.36 -30.83 1.14
N GLU A 204 13.71 -30.41 2.23
CA GLU A 204 13.80 -29.03 2.74
C GLU A 204 15.23 -28.67 3.16
N ALA A 205 15.89 -29.56 3.91
CA ALA A 205 17.27 -29.38 4.31
C ALA A 205 18.19 -29.30 3.08
N ASP A 206 18.08 -30.23 2.14
CA ASP A 206 18.87 -30.26 0.91
C ASP A 206 18.68 -28.99 0.08
N LEU A 207 17.42 -28.57 -0.13
CA LEU A 207 17.10 -27.33 -0.84
C LEU A 207 17.74 -26.12 -0.15
N SER A 208 17.68 -26.04 1.18
CA SER A 208 18.32 -24.96 1.93
C SER A 208 19.85 -24.96 1.72
N THR A 209 20.48 -26.13 1.72
CA THR A 209 21.92 -26.24 1.49
C THR A 209 22.31 -25.85 0.07
N HIS A 210 21.53 -26.26 -0.94
CA HIS A 210 21.77 -25.89 -2.33
C HIS A 210 21.61 -24.39 -2.55
N ARG A 211 20.60 -23.77 -1.94
CA ARG A 211 20.44 -22.30 -1.96
C ARG A 211 21.66 -21.60 -1.36
N LEU A 212 22.13 -22.02 -0.19
CA LEU A 212 23.32 -21.43 0.43
C LEU A 212 24.58 -21.60 -0.43
N ARG A 213 24.80 -22.79 -1.02
CA ARG A 213 25.93 -23.03 -1.93
C ARG A 213 25.85 -22.15 -3.17
N SER A 214 24.67 -22.00 -3.77
CA SER A 214 24.47 -21.16 -4.95
C SER A 214 24.74 -19.67 -4.66
N LEU A 215 24.30 -19.18 -3.48
CA LEU A 215 24.57 -17.82 -3.04
C LEU A 215 26.07 -17.60 -2.82
N ALA A 216 26.77 -18.55 -2.19
CA ALA A 216 28.22 -18.48 -2.02
C ALA A 216 28.99 -18.50 -3.37
N ALA A 217 28.52 -19.26 -4.35
CA ALA A 217 29.10 -19.25 -5.69
C ALA A 217 28.86 -17.91 -6.42
N LEU A 218 27.68 -17.32 -6.26
CA LEU A 218 27.38 -16.01 -6.86
C LEU A 218 28.19 -14.88 -6.21
N THR A 219 28.38 -14.90 -4.89
CA THR A 219 29.20 -13.88 -4.22
C THR A 219 30.67 -13.98 -4.62
N THR A 220 31.20 -15.19 -4.77
CA THR A 220 32.59 -15.38 -5.26
C THR A 220 32.76 -14.93 -6.71
N LEU A 221 31.77 -15.18 -7.58
CA LEU A 221 31.76 -14.66 -8.96
C LEU A 221 31.67 -13.13 -9.00
N LEU A 222 30.80 -12.52 -8.19
CA LEU A 222 30.71 -11.06 -8.11
C LEU A 222 32.01 -10.44 -7.63
N GLN A 223 32.69 -11.07 -6.66
CA GLN A 223 33.99 -10.61 -6.18
C GLN A 223 35.08 -10.73 -7.23
N SER A 224 35.10 -11.82 -8.02
CA SER A 224 36.07 -11.97 -9.09
C SER A 224 35.83 -10.97 -10.24
N ALA A 225 34.57 -10.71 -10.58
CA ALA A 225 34.19 -9.71 -11.57
C ALA A 225 34.54 -8.29 -11.12
N SER A 226 34.27 -7.93 -9.86
CA SER A 226 34.63 -6.61 -9.33
C SER A 226 36.15 -6.40 -9.31
N ASN A 227 36.92 -7.43 -8.92
CA ASN A 227 38.37 -7.41 -8.98
C ASN A 227 38.86 -7.21 -10.43
N ALA A 228 38.32 -7.96 -11.40
CA ALA A 228 38.69 -7.84 -12.81
C ALA A 228 38.39 -6.44 -13.37
N LEU A 229 37.22 -5.86 -13.06
CA LEU A 229 36.87 -4.50 -13.45
C LEU A 229 37.81 -3.47 -12.81
N SER A 230 38.15 -3.63 -11.53
CA SER A 230 39.09 -2.72 -10.86
C SER A 230 40.48 -2.73 -11.50
N LEU A 231 40.96 -3.91 -11.94
CA LEU A 231 42.23 -4.05 -12.65
C LEU A 231 42.17 -3.41 -14.04
N LEU A 232 41.04 -3.57 -14.74
CA LEU A 232 40.83 -2.94 -16.04
C LEU A 232 40.82 -1.42 -15.92
N VAL A 233 40.09 -0.86 -14.94
CA VAL A 233 40.06 0.58 -14.67
C VAL A 233 41.47 1.08 -14.35
N ARG A 234 42.21 0.41 -13.46
CA ARG A 234 43.61 0.79 -13.17
C ARG A 234 44.50 0.74 -14.41
N ALA A 235 44.34 -0.26 -15.28
CA ALA A 235 45.10 -0.34 -16.52
C ALA A 235 44.76 0.80 -17.48
N LEU A 236 43.50 1.21 -17.55
CA LEU A 236 43.07 2.39 -18.33
C LEU A 236 43.59 3.69 -17.71
N GLU A 237 43.54 3.85 -16.40
CA GLU A 237 44.08 5.01 -15.69
C GLU A 237 45.59 5.14 -15.88
N VAL A 238 46.34 4.04 -15.81
CA VAL A 238 47.79 4.06 -16.06
C VAL A 238 48.09 4.46 -17.50
N LYS A 239 47.34 3.94 -18.49
CA LYS A 239 47.59 4.25 -19.90
C LYS A 239 47.12 5.64 -20.33
N HIS A 240 45.99 6.10 -19.81
CA HIS A 240 45.29 7.28 -20.34
C HIS A 240 45.20 8.42 -19.33
N GLY A 241 45.36 8.16 -18.04
CA GLY A 241 45.27 9.18 -16.99
C GLY A 241 46.36 10.25 -17.09
N VAL A 242 47.60 9.87 -17.40
CA VAL A 242 48.70 10.85 -17.60
C VAL A 242 48.45 11.68 -18.85
N VAL A 243 48.00 11.05 -19.94
CA VAL A 243 47.70 11.76 -21.19
C VAL A 243 46.55 12.74 -21.00
N ALA A 244 45.44 12.32 -20.37
CA ALA A 244 44.30 13.19 -20.08
C ALA A 244 44.70 14.40 -19.22
N ARG A 245 45.41 14.18 -18.09
CA ARG A 245 45.91 15.27 -17.23
C ARG A 245 46.86 16.20 -17.98
N SER A 246 47.74 15.66 -18.84
CA SER A 246 48.66 16.49 -19.63
C SER A 246 47.94 17.36 -20.66
N LEU A 247 46.86 16.85 -21.27
CA LEU A 247 46.03 17.59 -22.23
C LEU A 247 45.19 18.66 -21.53
N GLU A 248 44.64 18.36 -20.35
CA GLU A 248 43.94 19.34 -19.51
C GLU A 248 44.84 20.51 -19.13
N LEU A 249 46.07 20.23 -18.65
CA LEU A 249 47.05 21.27 -18.32
C LEU A 249 47.44 22.10 -19.56
N ARG A 250 47.70 21.46 -20.70
CA ARG A 250 48.00 22.18 -21.96
C ARG A 250 46.83 23.05 -22.42
N ALA A 251 45.60 22.56 -22.32
CA ALA A 251 44.41 23.34 -22.67
C ALA A 251 44.25 24.55 -21.74
N ALA A 252 44.49 24.37 -20.44
CA ALA A 252 44.48 25.46 -19.47
C ALA A 252 45.58 26.52 -19.76
N ASP A 253 46.80 26.08 -20.09
CA ASP A 253 47.90 26.97 -20.46
C ASP A 253 47.58 27.79 -21.71
N VAL A 254 47.06 27.14 -22.77
CA VAL A 254 46.67 27.82 -24.02
C VAL A 254 45.53 28.80 -23.77
N ALA A 255 44.52 28.43 -22.97
CA ALA A 255 43.43 29.33 -22.62
C ALA A 255 43.92 30.56 -21.82
N LEU A 256 44.89 30.36 -20.92
CA LEU A 256 45.50 31.45 -20.17
C LEU A 256 46.34 32.37 -21.07
N GLN A 257 47.10 31.80 -22.02
CA GLN A 257 47.83 32.58 -23.03
C GLN A 257 46.88 33.39 -23.91
N ALA A 258 45.78 32.80 -24.39
CA ALA A 258 44.77 33.50 -25.16
C ALA A 258 44.19 34.69 -24.38
N ARG A 259 43.82 34.51 -23.11
CA ARG A 259 43.35 35.60 -22.25
C ARG A 259 44.38 36.70 -22.03
N ARG A 260 45.67 36.35 -21.92
CA ARG A 260 46.75 37.34 -21.85
C ARG A 260 46.84 38.13 -23.15
N HIS A 261 46.82 37.46 -24.29
CA HIS A 261 46.85 38.12 -25.59
C HIS A 261 45.62 39.00 -25.84
N ASP A 262 44.43 38.59 -25.40
CA ASP A 262 43.23 39.43 -25.47
C ASP A 262 43.38 40.70 -24.62
N ALA A 263 43.95 40.57 -23.41
CA ALA A 263 44.22 41.72 -22.55
C ALA A 263 45.29 42.64 -23.16
N ASP A 264 46.38 42.08 -23.70
CA ASP A 264 47.44 42.84 -24.37
C ASP A 264 46.91 43.56 -25.61
N ALA A 265 46.07 42.89 -26.40
CA ALA A 265 45.40 43.48 -27.55
C ALA A 265 44.43 44.60 -27.14
N ALA A 266 43.71 44.45 -26.03
CA ALA A 266 42.83 45.49 -25.50
C ALA A 266 43.63 46.72 -25.03
N ILE A 267 44.76 46.51 -24.35
CA ILE A 267 45.67 47.59 -23.92
C ILE A 267 46.27 48.29 -25.15
N ALA A 268 46.74 47.54 -26.14
CA ALA A 268 47.27 48.09 -27.39
C ALA A 268 46.20 48.87 -28.18
N ALA A 269 44.97 48.37 -28.25
CA ALA A 269 43.87 49.08 -28.87
C ALA A 269 43.54 50.38 -28.13
N ALA A 270 43.57 50.37 -26.80
CA ALA A 270 43.36 51.57 -25.99
C ALA A 270 44.49 52.60 -26.18
N SER A 271 45.75 52.15 -26.27
CA SER A 271 46.89 53.05 -26.51
C SER A 271 46.84 53.69 -27.89
N VAL A 272 46.51 52.92 -28.94
CA VAL A 272 46.31 53.43 -30.30
C VAL A 272 45.14 54.41 -30.35
N ARG A 273 44.01 54.10 -29.70
CA ARG A 273 42.87 55.04 -29.60
C ARG A 273 43.26 56.34 -28.93
N ARG A 274 44.07 56.29 -27.86
CA ARG A 274 44.56 57.48 -27.17
C ARG A 274 45.53 58.29 -28.03
N ALA A 275 46.33 57.64 -28.87
CA ALA A 275 47.24 58.30 -29.81
C ALA A 275 46.49 58.98 -30.98
N VAL A 276 45.46 58.32 -31.53
CA VAL A 276 44.65 58.85 -32.65
C VAL A 276 43.69 59.94 -32.18
N TYR A 277 43.00 59.73 -31.05
CA TYR A 277 42.07 60.70 -30.47
C TYR A 277 42.76 61.48 -29.36
N THR A 278 43.65 62.40 -29.77
CA THR A 278 44.20 63.39 -28.85
C THR A 278 43.08 64.25 -28.25
N PRO A 279 43.24 64.80 -27.03
CA PRO A 279 42.21 65.64 -26.42
C PRO A 279 41.85 66.84 -27.30
N GLU A 280 42.82 67.38 -28.03
CA GLU A 280 42.63 68.43 -29.02
C GLU A 280 41.79 67.96 -30.21
N ALA A 281 42.07 66.77 -30.77
CA ALA A 281 41.28 66.20 -31.85
C ALA A 281 39.83 65.93 -31.41
N ILE A 282 39.61 65.45 -30.17
CA ILE A 282 38.27 65.26 -29.60
C ILE A 282 37.55 66.61 -29.45
N ALA A 283 38.24 67.64 -28.96
CA ALA A 283 37.68 68.99 -28.85
C ALA A 283 37.33 69.58 -30.23
N ALA A 284 38.21 69.42 -31.21
CA ALA A 284 37.98 69.85 -32.59
C ALA A 284 36.78 69.12 -33.22
N LEU A 285 36.67 67.79 -33.05
CA LEU A 285 35.52 67.01 -33.53
C LEU A 285 34.21 67.44 -32.86
N LYS A 286 34.23 67.73 -31.55
CA LYS A 286 33.05 68.27 -30.84
C LYS A 286 32.63 69.63 -31.39
N ASN A 287 33.59 70.53 -31.62
CA ASN A 287 33.34 71.85 -32.19
C ASN A 287 32.83 71.76 -33.63
N TYR A 288 33.41 70.88 -34.44
CA TYR A 288 32.93 70.62 -35.80
C TYR A 288 31.51 70.05 -35.80
N GLY A 289 31.20 69.13 -34.88
CA GLY A 289 29.85 68.59 -34.71
C GLY A 289 28.83 69.63 -34.21
N ALA A 290 29.25 70.63 -33.43
CA ALA A 290 28.41 71.78 -33.08
C ALA A 290 28.20 72.69 -34.30
N HIS A 291 29.27 73.02 -35.02
CA HIS A 291 29.18 73.83 -36.24
C HIS A 291 28.29 73.18 -37.30
N LEU A 292 28.36 71.85 -37.50
CA LEU A 292 27.48 71.14 -38.43
C LEU A 292 26.01 71.19 -37.99
N ARG A 293 25.74 71.11 -36.69
CA ARG A 293 24.37 71.29 -36.16
C ARG A 293 23.87 72.71 -36.41
N ASP A 294 24.69 73.72 -36.13
CA ASP A 294 24.31 75.11 -36.37
C ASP A 294 24.17 75.42 -37.86
N ALA A 295 25.02 74.84 -38.72
CA ALA A 295 24.92 74.97 -40.16
C ALA A 295 23.65 74.31 -40.70
N ARG A 296 23.27 73.15 -40.16
CA ARG A 296 22.00 72.49 -40.46
C ARG A 296 20.82 73.36 -40.05
N MET A 297 20.81 73.88 -38.82
CA MET A 297 19.76 74.78 -38.33
C MET A 297 19.61 76.02 -39.22
N ARG A 298 20.73 76.68 -39.57
CA ARG A 298 20.75 77.81 -40.50
C ARG A 298 20.23 77.43 -41.90
N GLY A 299 20.57 76.24 -42.38
CA GLY A 299 20.06 75.72 -43.65
C GLY A 299 18.54 75.52 -43.61
N GLU A 300 18.04 74.89 -42.55
CA GLU A 300 16.60 74.69 -42.32
C GLU A 300 15.86 76.03 -42.19
N GLU A 301 16.42 77.01 -41.47
CA GLU A 301 15.88 78.37 -41.35
C GLU A 301 15.86 79.12 -42.69
N ARG A 302 16.93 79.03 -43.50
CA ARG A 302 16.95 79.61 -44.85
C ARG A 302 15.92 78.95 -45.76
N ILE A 303 15.76 77.64 -45.68
CA ILE A 303 14.71 76.92 -46.44
C ILE A 303 13.33 77.43 -46.01
N ARG A 304 13.06 77.56 -44.71
CA ARG A 304 11.80 78.13 -44.20
C ARG A 304 11.59 79.58 -44.64
N GLY A 305 12.63 80.41 -44.60
CA GLY A 305 12.60 81.80 -45.05
C GLY A 305 12.28 81.91 -46.55
N LEU A 306 12.99 81.17 -47.39
CA LEU A 306 12.72 81.13 -48.83
C LEU A 306 11.34 80.57 -49.15
N GLN A 307 10.86 79.59 -48.39
CA GLN A 307 9.48 79.08 -48.52
C GLN A 307 8.44 80.16 -48.15
N ALA A 308 8.71 80.97 -47.12
CA ALA A 308 7.84 82.09 -46.75
C ALA A 308 7.85 83.20 -47.82
N GLU A 309 9.03 83.57 -48.34
CA GLU A 309 9.16 84.53 -49.45
C GLU A 309 8.43 84.03 -50.70
N LEU A 310 8.64 82.77 -51.11
CA LEU A 310 7.91 82.15 -52.22
C LEU A 310 6.38 82.17 -51.97
N GLY A 311 5.95 81.94 -50.73
CA GLY A 311 4.57 82.09 -50.30
C GLY A 311 4.04 83.52 -50.49
N GLU A 312 4.83 84.55 -50.14
CA GLU A 312 4.50 85.96 -50.34
C GLU A 312 4.38 86.33 -51.83
N TYR A 313 5.22 85.76 -52.70
CA TYR A 313 5.09 85.88 -54.15
C TYR A 313 3.89 85.09 -54.73
N GLY A 314 3.15 84.37 -53.89
CA GLY A 314 1.99 83.57 -54.26
C GLY A 314 2.34 82.24 -54.94
N VAL A 315 3.59 81.78 -54.80
CA VAL A 315 4.06 80.46 -55.22
C VAL A 315 4.22 79.62 -53.95
N GLY A 316 3.08 79.23 -53.40
CA GLY A 316 2.94 78.47 -52.17
C GLY A 316 1.48 78.11 -51.99
N VAL A 317 1.23 77.00 -51.31
CA VAL A 317 -0.03 76.21 -51.34
C VAL A 317 -1.31 77.00 -51.04
N ASP A 318 -1.24 78.17 -50.40
CA ASP A 318 -2.40 79.01 -50.05
C ASP A 318 -2.42 80.42 -50.68
N GLY A 319 -1.43 80.77 -51.53
CA GLY A 319 -1.30 82.13 -52.12
C GLY A 319 -2.11 82.38 -53.40
N GLY A 320 -2.83 81.37 -53.91
CA GLY A 320 -3.55 81.42 -55.19
C GLY A 320 -4.89 82.17 -55.16
N GLU A 321 -5.61 82.14 -54.04
CA GLU A 321 -6.99 82.66 -53.97
C GLU A 321 -7.07 84.18 -54.18
N THR A 322 -6.08 84.94 -53.69
CA THR A 322 -6.06 86.40 -53.83
C THR A 322 -5.71 86.85 -55.25
N LYS A 323 -4.85 86.12 -55.97
CA LYS A 323 -4.56 86.38 -57.39
C LYS A 323 -5.75 86.00 -58.27
N GLU A 324 -6.40 84.87 -58.01
CA GLU A 324 -7.58 84.43 -58.77
C GLU A 324 -8.74 85.44 -58.66
N ARG A 325 -8.99 85.97 -57.45
CA ARG A 325 -10.06 86.95 -57.21
C ARG A 325 -9.83 88.27 -57.94
N LYS A 326 -8.58 88.79 -57.92
CA LYS A 326 -8.20 89.99 -58.69
C LYS A 326 -8.30 89.77 -60.20
N MET A 327 -7.93 88.59 -60.71
CA MET A 327 -8.06 88.26 -62.14
C MET A 327 -9.54 88.15 -62.57
N ARG A 328 -10.43 87.65 -61.71
CA ARG A 328 -11.88 87.64 -61.95
C ARG A 328 -12.50 89.03 -61.97
N GLU A 329 -12.04 89.95 -61.12
CA GLU A 329 -12.50 91.34 -61.14
C GLU A 329 -12.00 92.07 -62.39
N MET A 330 -10.73 91.90 -62.77
CA MET A 330 -10.20 92.52 -64.00
C MET A 330 -10.91 92.02 -65.26
N SER A 331 -11.27 90.73 -65.33
CA SER A 331 -12.03 90.19 -66.46
C SER A 331 -13.48 90.67 -66.50
N ARG A 332 -14.12 90.92 -65.35
CA ARG A 332 -15.43 91.58 -65.30
C ARG A 332 -15.36 93.02 -65.81
N VAL A 333 -14.40 93.80 -65.31
CA VAL A 333 -14.21 95.20 -65.74
C VAL A 333 -13.92 95.26 -67.24
N TYR A 334 -13.08 94.37 -67.78
CA TYR A 334 -12.82 94.33 -69.22
C TYR A 334 -14.07 94.02 -70.04
N ARG A 335 -14.95 93.14 -69.54
CA ARG A 335 -16.19 92.76 -70.21
C ARG A 335 -17.21 93.90 -70.21
N ASP A 336 -17.29 94.66 -69.13
CA ASP A 336 -18.17 95.84 -69.05
C ASP A 336 -17.63 96.99 -69.90
N MET A 337 -16.32 97.19 -69.94
CA MET A 337 -15.68 98.18 -70.82
C MET A 337 -15.86 97.82 -72.31
N ALA A 338 -15.82 96.53 -72.66
CA ALA A 338 -16.12 96.06 -74.02
C ALA A 338 -17.58 96.32 -74.41
N ARG A 339 -18.54 96.11 -73.49
CA ARG A 339 -19.96 96.45 -73.73
C ARG A 339 -20.17 97.94 -73.97
N GLN A 340 -19.52 98.79 -73.17
CA GLN A 340 -19.58 100.23 -73.35
C GLN A 340 -18.97 100.67 -74.70
N MET A 341 -17.87 100.05 -75.14
CA MET A 341 -17.32 100.32 -76.48
C MET A 341 -18.26 99.88 -77.61
N ASP A 342 -18.99 98.77 -77.46
CA ASP A 342 -19.98 98.33 -78.44
C ASP A 342 -21.21 99.25 -78.49
N GLU A 343 -21.64 99.81 -77.34
CA GLU A 343 -22.69 100.83 -77.29
C GLU A 343 -22.26 102.14 -77.96
N VAL A 344 -21.05 102.63 -77.67
CA VAL A 344 -20.50 103.83 -78.33
C VAL A 344 -20.36 103.63 -79.85
N LYS A 345 -19.97 102.43 -80.31
CA LYS A 345 -19.96 102.10 -81.75
C LYS A 345 -21.36 102.14 -82.37
N ARG A 346 -22.37 101.57 -81.70
CA ARG A 346 -23.76 101.61 -82.18
C ARG A 346 -24.32 103.04 -82.23
N ASP A 347 -23.91 103.91 -81.31
CA ASP A 347 -24.33 105.32 -81.32
C ASP A 347 -23.60 106.13 -82.40
N LEU A 348 -22.34 105.80 -82.71
CA LEU A 348 -21.62 106.34 -83.87
C LEU A 348 -22.24 105.90 -85.22
N ASP A 349 -22.67 104.64 -85.33
CA ASP A 349 -23.34 104.14 -86.54
C ASP A 349 -24.73 104.79 -86.75
N ARG A 350 -25.42 105.18 -85.66
CA ARG A 350 -26.69 105.94 -85.72
C ARG A 350 -26.51 107.39 -86.14
N LEU A 351 -25.37 108.00 -85.84
CA LEU A 351 -25.01 109.37 -86.26
C LEU A 351 -24.53 109.45 -87.73
N ASN A 352 -24.29 108.31 -88.39
CA ASN A 352 -23.80 108.24 -89.77
C ASN A 352 -24.89 107.85 -90.80
N GLN A 353 -26.17 107.82 -90.39
CA GLN A 353 -27.35 107.56 -91.25
C GLN A 353 -28.49 108.60 -91.09
N GLY A 354 -28.17 109.81 -90.68
CA GLY A 354 -29.01 111.02 -90.81
C GLY A 354 -28.14 112.17 -91.30
#